data_AF-A0A9P3HGP7-F1
#
_entry.id   AF-A0A9P3HGP7-F1
#
_cell.length_a   1.000
_cell.length_b   1.000
_cell.length_c   1.000
_cell.angle_alpha   90.00
_cell.angle_beta   90.00
_cell.angle_gamma   90.00
#
_symmetry.space_group_name_H-M   'P 1'
#
loop_
_entity.id
_entity.type
_entity.pdbx_description
1 polymer ?
#
loop_
_entity_poly.entity_id
_entity_poly.type
_entity_poly.pdbx_seq_one_letter_code
_entity_poly.pdbx_strand_id
1 'polypeptide(L)'
;MAKGLRSKSARKFRSIKRELIFGPVETARVHRLSERLKKDAQGPKTSELEAQARGEELMEVEKTVDTSVTGEEKKISTSGRKDANHAKHKMAKEDRKRKNKEKLSKRELKKSSTFFRFHK
;
A
#
# COMPACT_ATOMS: atom_id res chain seq x y z
N MET A 1 -22.09 -27.45 -24.47
CA MET A 1 -20.95 -27.04 -23.60
C MET A 1 -21.31 -25.78 -22.84
N ALA A 2 -21.09 -25.76 -21.52
CA ALA A 2 -21.22 -24.54 -20.74
C ALA A 2 -20.19 -23.49 -21.22
N LYS A 3 -20.54 -22.20 -21.11
CA LYS A 3 -19.60 -21.12 -21.44
C LYS A 3 -18.59 -20.98 -20.30
N GLY A 4 -17.30 -20.92 -20.63
CA GLY A 4 -16.25 -20.71 -19.64
C GLY A 4 -16.32 -19.33 -18.97
N LEU A 5 -15.70 -19.20 -17.79
CA LEU A 5 -15.70 -17.98 -16.98
C LEU A 5 -15.24 -16.73 -17.77
N ARG A 6 -14.22 -16.89 -18.61
CA ARG A 6 -13.60 -15.80 -19.38
C ARG A 6 -14.28 -15.52 -20.72
N SER A 7 -15.35 -16.25 -21.06
CA SER A 7 -16.08 -16.08 -22.32
C SER A 7 -16.61 -14.65 -22.50
N LYS A 8 -16.58 -14.16 -23.75
CA LYS A 8 -16.98 -12.78 -24.09
C LYS A 8 -18.45 -12.51 -23.71
N SER A 9 -19.33 -13.46 -24.00
CA SER A 9 -20.77 -13.35 -23.67
C SER A 9 -21.00 -13.24 -22.15
N ALA A 10 -20.43 -14.15 -21.35
CA ALA A 10 -20.59 -14.12 -19.89
C ALA A 10 -19.98 -12.85 -19.28
N ARG A 11 -18.88 -12.34 -19.84
CA ARG A 11 -18.28 -11.08 -19.40
C ARG A 11 -19.19 -9.89 -19.68
N LYS A 12 -19.79 -9.81 -20.87
CA LYS A 12 -20.72 -8.73 -21.25
C LYS A 12 -21.97 -8.72 -20.36
N PHE A 13 -22.56 -9.89 -20.07
CA PHE A 13 -23.70 -9.93 -19.15
C PHE A 13 -23.34 -9.48 -17.73
N ARG A 14 -22.13 -9.80 -17.26
CA ARG A 14 -21.65 -9.31 -15.97
C ARG A 14 -21.40 -7.80 -15.96
N SER A 15 -20.90 -7.19 -17.05
CA SER A 15 -20.73 -5.73 -17.10
C SER A 15 -22.08 -5.02 -17.01
N ILE A 16 -23.06 -5.48 -17.79
CA ILE A 16 -24.43 -4.94 -17.76
C ILE A 16 -25.03 -5.01 -16.35
N LYS A 17 -24.90 -6.16 -15.66
CA LYS A 17 -25.41 -6.29 -14.28
C LYS A 17 -24.69 -5.36 -13.30
N ARG A 18 -23.38 -5.17 -13.46
CA ARG A 18 -22.60 -4.24 -12.61
C ARG A 18 -23.07 -2.81 -12.78
N GLU A 19 -23.33 -2.38 -14.00
CA GLU A 19 -23.76 -1.01 -14.28
C GLU A 19 -25.20 -0.75 -13.83
N LEU A 20 -26.12 -1.67 -14.12
CA LEU A 20 -27.56 -1.44 -13.90
C LEU A 20 -28.02 -1.76 -12.48
N ILE A 21 -27.52 -2.83 -11.88
CA ILE A 21 -28.08 -3.37 -10.62
C ILE A 21 -27.14 -3.07 -9.46
N PHE A 22 -25.86 -3.42 -9.59
CA PHE A 22 -24.92 -3.34 -8.46
C PHE A 22 -24.35 -1.94 -8.26
N GLY A 23 -24.06 -1.21 -9.34
CA GLY A 23 -23.46 0.12 -9.30
C GLY A 23 -24.28 1.15 -8.51
N PRO A 24 -25.60 1.29 -8.74
CA PRO A 24 -26.43 2.21 -7.96
C PRO A 24 -26.47 1.87 -6.47
N VAL A 25 -26.48 0.58 -6.11
CA VAL A 25 -26.49 0.14 -4.72
C VAL A 25 -25.17 0.42 -4.02
N GLU A 26 -24.05 0.15 -4.70
CA GLU A 26 -22.71 0.41 -4.19
C GLU A 26 -22.46 1.91 -4.00
N THR A 27 -22.82 2.73 -4.99
CA THR A 27 -22.69 4.21 -4.90
C THR A 27 -23.54 4.79 -3.78
N ALA A 28 -24.78 4.37 -3.62
CA ALA A 28 -25.64 4.79 -2.50
C ALA A 28 -25.09 4.36 -1.13
N ARG A 29 -24.40 3.22 -1.04
CA ARG A 29 -23.71 2.81 0.20
C ARG A 29 -22.52 3.71 0.50
N VAL A 30 -21.69 4.00 -0.51
CA VAL A 30 -20.53 4.91 -0.35
C VAL A 30 -20.98 6.30 0.09
N HIS A 31 -22.06 6.82 -0.50
CA HIS A 31 -22.64 8.10 -0.10
C HIS A 31 -23.01 8.12 1.39
N ARG A 32 -23.79 7.13 1.84
CA ARG A 32 -24.20 7.00 3.25
C ARG A 32 -23.02 6.92 4.21
N LEU A 33 -21.98 6.16 3.85
CA LEU A 33 -20.77 6.07 4.68
C LEU A 33 -20.03 7.41 4.73
N SER A 34 -19.93 8.11 3.59
CA SER A 34 -19.29 9.43 3.56
C SER A 34 -20.03 10.47 4.39
N GLU A 35 -21.36 10.42 4.42
CA GLU A 35 -22.19 11.30 5.25
C GLU A 35 -22.00 11.01 6.74
N ARG A 36 -21.94 9.72 7.12
CA ARG A 36 -21.64 9.33 8.50
C ARG A 36 -20.26 9.83 8.93
N LEU A 37 -19.24 9.59 8.12
CA LEU A 37 -17.88 10.07 8.41
C LEU A 37 -17.80 11.60 8.53
N LYS A 38 -18.56 12.35 7.72
CA LYS A 38 -18.63 13.81 7.85
C LYS A 38 -19.31 14.24 9.14
N LYS A 39 -20.39 13.57 9.54
CA LYS A 39 -21.08 13.82 10.82
C LYS A 39 -20.18 13.49 12.00
N ASP A 40 -19.49 12.35 11.96
CA ASP A 40 -18.55 11.94 13.01
C ASP A 40 -17.36 12.89 13.13
N ALA A 41 -16.88 13.46 12.01
CA ALA A 41 -15.79 14.44 11.99
C ALA A 41 -16.20 15.86 12.44
N GLN A 42 -17.47 16.23 12.30
CA GLN A 42 -17.99 17.54 12.70
C GLN A 42 -18.66 17.52 14.09
N GLY A 43 -19.03 16.34 14.58
CA GLY A 43 -19.44 16.18 15.98
C GLY A 43 -18.28 16.45 16.94
N PRO A 44 -18.56 16.82 18.20
CA PRO A 44 -17.54 16.67 19.24
C PRO A 44 -17.04 15.21 19.24
N LYS A 45 -15.83 14.93 19.73
CA LYS A 45 -15.33 13.54 19.87
C LYS A 45 -16.24 12.76 20.82
N THR A 46 -17.38 12.30 20.33
CA THR A 46 -18.48 11.78 21.12
C THR A 46 -18.13 10.45 21.75
N SER A 47 -17.04 9.79 21.36
CA SER A 47 -16.55 8.60 22.05
C SER A 47 -16.22 8.86 23.53
N GLU A 48 -15.80 10.07 23.89
CA GLU A 48 -15.49 10.40 25.30
C GLU A 48 -16.74 10.92 26.06
N LEU A 49 -17.63 11.66 25.38
CA LEU A 49 -18.82 12.28 25.99
C LEU A 49 -20.08 11.40 25.96
N GLU A 50 -20.27 10.54 24.96
CA GLU A 50 -21.38 9.57 24.91
C GLU A 50 -21.14 8.39 25.86
N ALA A 51 -19.89 8.02 26.13
CA ALA A 51 -19.54 7.07 27.20
C ALA A 51 -19.95 7.63 28.57
N GLN A 52 -19.73 8.93 28.82
CA GLN A 52 -20.21 9.62 30.02
C GLN A 52 -21.74 9.76 30.06
N ALA A 53 -22.41 9.98 28.92
CA ALA A 53 -23.86 10.16 28.86
C ALA A 53 -24.66 8.84 28.95
N ARG A 54 -24.06 7.68 28.61
CA ARG A 54 -24.70 6.35 28.73
C ARG A 54 -24.57 5.71 30.10
N GLY A 55 -23.85 6.33 31.04
CA GLY A 55 -23.68 5.81 32.40
C GLY A 55 -22.94 4.46 32.47
N GLU A 56 -22.21 4.10 31.42
CA GLU A 56 -21.23 3.02 31.51
C GLU A 56 -20.02 3.60 32.22
N GLU A 57 -19.80 3.19 33.47
CA GLU A 57 -18.55 3.50 34.16
C GLU A 57 -17.39 3.12 33.25
N LEU A 58 -16.51 4.10 32.99
CA LEU A 58 -15.17 3.83 32.52
C LEU A 58 -14.61 2.75 33.46
N MET A 59 -14.49 1.51 32.98
CA MET A 59 -13.57 0.59 33.62
C MET A 59 -12.21 1.25 33.53
N GLU A 60 -11.79 1.87 34.64
CA GLU A 60 -10.40 2.18 34.90
C GLU A 60 -9.65 0.87 34.78
N VAL A 61 -9.05 0.65 33.61
CA VAL A 61 -7.96 -0.30 33.50
C VAL A 61 -6.90 0.26 34.43
N GLU A 62 -6.78 -0.37 35.60
CA GLU A 62 -5.77 -0.08 36.61
C GLU A 62 -4.44 0.17 35.89
N LYS A 63 -4.01 1.42 35.90
CA LYS A 63 -2.62 1.76 35.66
C LYS A 63 -1.87 1.11 36.81
N THR A 64 -1.38 -0.10 36.59
CA THR A 64 -0.32 -0.68 37.40
C THR A 64 0.89 0.25 37.25
N VAL A 65 0.99 1.19 38.18
CA VAL A 65 2.19 1.97 38.44
C VAL A 65 3.23 0.96 38.87
N ASP A 66 4.18 0.65 37.98
CA ASP A 66 5.53 0.21 38.34
C ASP A 66 6.44 0.26 37.11
N THR A 67 6.96 1.46 36.84
CA THR A 67 8.40 1.75 36.71
C THR A 67 8.56 3.18 36.23
N SER A 68 8.83 4.06 37.19
CA SER A 68 9.47 5.35 36.96
C SER A 68 10.78 5.15 36.19
N VAL A 69 10.80 5.52 34.92
CA VAL A 69 12.02 5.99 34.25
C VAL A 69 11.81 7.44 33.87
N THR A 70 12.05 8.32 34.84
CA THR A 70 12.52 9.68 34.59
C THR A 70 13.73 9.61 33.66
N GLY A 71 13.63 10.17 32.46
CA GLY A 71 14.75 10.19 31.52
C GLY A 71 14.36 10.60 30.11
N GLU A 72 14.07 11.90 29.93
CA GLU A 72 14.00 12.62 28.66
C GLU A 72 12.95 12.13 27.66
N GLU A 73 11.94 12.98 27.42
CA GLU A 73 11.19 12.98 26.18
C GLU A 73 12.17 13.21 25.02
N LYS A 74 12.74 12.13 24.48
CA LYS A 74 13.48 12.19 23.23
C LYS A 74 12.51 12.69 22.19
N LYS A 75 12.60 13.97 21.82
CA LYS A 75 11.97 14.56 20.65
C LYS A 75 12.25 13.65 19.47
N ILE A 76 11.28 12.82 19.12
CA ILE A 76 11.37 11.97 17.93
C ILE A 76 11.26 12.93 16.76
N SER A 77 12.40 13.30 16.19
CA SER A 77 12.44 14.18 15.02
C SER A 77 11.79 13.47 13.84
N THR A 78 10.53 13.82 13.57
CA THR A 78 9.81 13.45 12.34
C THR A 78 10.40 14.10 11.09
N SER A 79 11.41 14.97 11.23
CA SER A 79 12.18 15.54 10.12
C SER A 79 13.41 14.69 9.72
N GLY A 80 13.57 13.50 10.30
CA GLY A 80 14.58 12.53 9.86
C GLY A 80 14.49 12.28 8.35
N ARG A 81 15.61 12.45 7.64
CA ARG A 81 15.70 12.29 6.18
C ARG A 81 15.16 10.93 5.73
N LYS A 82 13.97 10.93 5.12
CA LYS A 82 13.39 9.80 4.36
C LYS A 82 14.32 9.29 3.24
N ASP A 83 15.39 10.03 2.93
CA ASP A 83 16.25 9.80 1.77
C ASP A 83 17.52 8.99 2.04
N ALA A 84 17.82 8.60 3.29
CA ALA A 84 19.11 7.98 3.63
C ALA A 84 19.42 6.71 2.80
N ASN A 85 18.40 5.95 2.44
CA ASN A 85 18.54 4.74 1.63
C ASN A 85 18.22 4.95 0.14
N HIS A 86 17.60 6.07 -0.24
CA HIS A 86 17.23 6.33 -1.63
C HIS A 86 18.47 6.54 -2.51
N ALA A 87 19.45 7.32 -2.03
CA ALA A 87 20.70 7.54 -2.75
C ALA A 87 21.48 6.23 -2.96
N LYS A 88 21.60 5.39 -1.91
CA LYS A 88 22.27 4.08 -1.97
C LYS A 88 21.58 3.14 -2.96
N HIS A 89 20.24 3.08 -2.94
CA HIS A 89 19.47 2.24 -3.85
C HIS A 89 19.58 2.73 -5.30
N LYS A 90 19.58 4.06 -5.53
CA LYS A 90 19.75 4.65 -6.86
C LYS A 90 21.13 4.32 -7.46
N MET A 91 22.20 4.52 -6.69
CA MET A 91 23.57 4.17 -7.13
C MET A 91 23.70 2.67 -7.43
N ALA A 92 23.21 1.81 -6.51
CA ALA A 92 23.26 0.36 -6.71
C ALA A 92 22.48 -0.12 -7.95
N LYS A 93 21.35 0.54 -8.28
CA LYS A 93 20.56 0.23 -9.47
C LYS A 93 21.29 0.63 -10.76
N GLU A 94 21.96 1.77 -10.77
CA GLU A 94 22.77 2.24 -11.90
C GLU A 94 23.99 1.33 -12.12
N ASP A 95 24.68 0.94 -11.05
CA ASP A 95 25.81 0.00 -11.11
C ASP A 95 25.41 -1.37 -11.67
N ARG A 96 24.24 -1.91 -11.25
CA ARG A 96 23.70 -3.16 -11.79
C ARG A 96 23.44 -3.04 -13.30
N LYS A 97 22.89 -1.92 -13.77
CA LYS A 97 22.66 -1.68 -15.20
C LYS A 97 23.97 -1.61 -15.99
N ARG A 98 24.98 -0.90 -15.48
CA ARG A 98 26.31 -0.81 -16.11
C ARG A 98 26.97 -2.19 -16.23
N LYS A 99 27.00 -2.95 -15.13
CA LYS A 99 27.56 -4.32 -15.10
C LYS A 99 26.82 -5.26 -16.06
N ASN A 100 25.49 -5.16 -16.17
CA ASN A 100 24.72 -6.00 -17.08
C ASN A 100 25.00 -5.66 -18.55
N LYS A 101 25.15 -4.37 -18.90
CA LYS A 101 25.55 -3.95 -20.25
C LYS A 101 26.95 -4.42 -20.60
N GLU A 102 27.91 -4.29 -19.68
CA GLU A 102 29.28 -4.77 -19.87
C GLU A 102 29.35 -6.29 -20.02
N LYS A 103 28.53 -7.05 -19.26
CA LYS A 103 28.40 -8.50 -19.43
C LYS A 103 27.82 -8.87 -20.79
N LEU A 104 26.87 -8.09 -21.31
CA LEU A 104 26.31 -8.31 -22.64
C LEU A 104 27.36 -8.04 -23.73
N SER A 105 28.09 -6.92 -23.68
CA SER A 105 29.14 -6.61 -24.65
C SER A 105 30.29 -7.62 -24.63
N LYS A 106 30.72 -8.07 -23.43
CA LYS A 106 31.72 -9.16 -23.30
C LYS A 106 31.22 -10.48 -23.87
N ARG A 107 29.93 -10.80 -23.74
CA ARG A 107 29.33 -12.00 -24.36
C ARG A 107 29.29 -11.88 -25.87
N GLU A 108 28.97 -10.71 -26.41
CA GLU A 108 28.97 -10.45 -27.86
C GLU A 108 30.37 -10.57 -28.46
N LEU A 109 31.40 -9.98 -27.83
CA LEU A 109 32.81 -10.11 -28.21
C LEU A 109 33.32 -11.56 -28.13
N LYS A 110 32.86 -12.33 -27.14
CA LYS A 110 33.17 -13.77 -27.07
C LYS A 110 32.51 -14.56 -28.19
N LYS A 111 31.24 -14.30 -28.50
CA LYS A 111 30.53 -14.97 -29.60
C LYS A 111 31.17 -14.69 -30.96
N SER A 112 31.55 -13.44 -31.23
CA SER A 112 32.23 -13.08 -32.49
C SER A 112 33.62 -13.69 -32.58
N SER A 113 34.42 -13.65 -31.51
CA SER A 113 35.77 -14.26 -31.52
C SER A 113 35.76 -15.79 -31.61
N THR A 114 34.75 -16.48 -31.05
CA THR A 114 34.59 -17.93 -31.26
C THR A 114 34.12 -18.28 -32.67
N PHE A 115 33.33 -17.42 -33.30
CA PHE A 115 32.85 -17.63 -34.68
C PHE A 115 34.00 -17.63 -35.70
N PHE A 116 34.98 -16.74 -35.53
CA PHE A 116 36.19 -16.70 -36.38
C PHE A 116 37.22 -17.80 -36.10
N ARG A 117 37.11 -18.51 -34.96
CA ARG A 117 38.08 -19.56 -34.57
C ARG A 117 37.77 -20.93 -35.16
N PHE A 118 36.54 -21.15 -35.65
CA PHE A 118 36.07 -22.41 -36.23
C PHE A 118 36.00 -22.41 -37.76
N HIS A 119 36.32 -21.29 -38.42
CA HIS A 119 36.29 -21.14 -39.88
C HIS A 119 37.68 -20.87 -40.49
N LYS A 120 38.71 -21.58 -39.99
CA LYS A 120 40.02 -21.66 -40.63
C LYS A 120 40.39 -23.11 -40.84
#